data_AF-A0A4R3A587-F1
#
_entry.id   AF-A0A4R3A587-F1
#
_cell.length_a   1.000
_cell.length_b   1.000
_cell.length_c   1.000
_cell.angle_alpha   90.00
_cell.angle_beta   90.00
_cell.angle_gamma   90.00
#
_symmetry.space_group_name_H-M   'P 1'
#
loop_
_entity.id
_entity.type
_entity.pdbx_description
1 polymer ?
#
loop_
_entity_poly.entity_id
_entity_poly.type
_entity_poly.pdbx_seq_one_letter_code
_entity_poly.pdbx_strand_id
1 'polypeptide(L)' 'MPAADFTSDRSLTFRTPPPVEAARPKQSHFRVHLADGTKHDVSAACADDASRHVGKRFPDIKITKTKLIRDAGAA' A
#
# COMPACT_ATOMS: atom_id res chain seq x y z
N MET A 1 6.37 -29.50 -48.44
CA MET A 1 5.37 -29.89 -47.43
C MET A 1 6.12 -30.54 -46.26
N PRO A 2 5.73 -30.29 -45.00
CA PRO A 2 6.60 -29.73 -43.97
C PRO A 2 7.06 -30.74 -42.91
N ALA A 3 8.18 -30.44 -42.25
CA ALA A 3 8.40 -30.82 -40.85
C ALA A 3 9.21 -29.69 -40.20
N ALA A 4 8.48 -28.72 -39.64
CA ALA A 4 9.04 -27.69 -38.79
C ALA A 4 9.33 -28.32 -37.42
N ASP A 5 10.60 -28.58 -37.13
CA ASP A 5 11.05 -28.96 -35.79
C ASP A 5 11.67 -27.73 -35.11
N PHE A 6 10.78 -26.84 -34.66
CA PHE A 6 11.14 -25.73 -33.79
C PHE A 6 10.91 -26.17 -32.34
N THR A 7 11.83 -26.98 -31.83
CA THR A 7 11.88 -27.35 -30.42
C THR A 7 13.08 -26.66 -29.77
N SER A 8 12.86 -25.41 -29.36
CA SER A 8 13.66 -24.77 -28.32
C SER A 8 12.69 -24.26 -27.27
N ASP A 9 12.26 -25.20 -26.44
CA ASP A 9 11.56 -24.96 -25.18
C ASP A 9 12.45 -24.06 -24.32
N ARG A 10 12.11 -22.77 -24.34
CA ARG A 10 12.72 -21.70 -23.57
C ARG A 10 12.21 -21.85 -22.14
N SER A 11 12.74 -22.85 -21.43
CA SER A 11 12.38 -23.15 -20.05
C SER A 11 12.79 -22.00 -19.11
N LEU A 12 11.83 -21.10 -18.90
CA LEU A 12 11.36 -20.62 -17.60
C LEU A 12 12.41 -20.57 -16.48
N THR A 13 13.42 -19.73 -16.66
CA THR A 13 13.98 -18.96 -15.53
C THR A 13 13.67 -17.49 -15.76
N PHE A 14 12.37 -17.18 -15.83
CA PHE A 14 11.89 -15.94 -15.25
C PHE A 14 12.17 -16.03 -13.75
N ARG A 15 13.42 -15.71 -13.37
CA ARG A 15 13.69 -15.16 -12.06
C ARG A 15 12.74 -13.98 -11.95
N THR A 16 11.69 -14.23 -11.18
CA THR A 16 10.66 -13.31 -10.77
C THR A 16 11.28 -11.91 -10.68
N PRO A 17 10.92 -10.97 -11.56
CA PRO A 17 11.25 -9.58 -11.27
C PRO A 17 10.71 -9.31 -9.87
N PRO A 18 11.46 -8.62 -8.98
CA PRO A 18 10.90 -8.19 -7.70
C PRO A 18 9.55 -7.55 -8.02
N PRO A 19 8.48 -7.89 -7.28
CA PRO A 19 7.13 -7.53 -7.65
C PRO A 19 7.16 -6.06 -7.97
N VAL A 20 6.90 -5.79 -9.25
CA VAL A 20 6.80 -4.51 -9.90
C VAL A 20 6.60 -3.46 -8.81
N GLU A 21 7.63 -2.64 -8.56
CA GLU A 21 7.43 -1.25 -8.17
C GLU A 21 6.64 -0.62 -9.32
N ALA A 22 5.38 -1.07 -9.49
CA ALA A 22 4.31 -0.25 -9.94
C ALA A 22 4.48 0.95 -9.05
N ALA A 23 4.79 2.10 -9.64
CA ALA A 23 4.91 3.36 -8.95
C ALA A 23 3.67 3.49 -8.05
N ARG A 24 3.77 2.95 -6.83
CA ARG A 24 2.63 2.85 -5.93
C ARG A 24 2.41 4.30 -5.61
N PRO A 25 1.24 4.87 -5.90
CA PRO A 25 1.02 6.30 -5.80
C PRO A 25 1.43 6.72 -4.39
N LYS A 26 2.60 7.38 -4.22
CA LYS A 26 3.38 7.47 -2.96
C LYS A 26 2.47 7.38 -1.74
N GLN A 27 2.19 6.16 -1.29
CA GLN A 27 1.19 5.97 -0.23
C GLN A 27 1.89 6.34 1.05
N SER A 28 1.33 7.33 1.71
CA SER A 28 1.82 7.84 2.97
C SER A 28 1.13 7.07 4.08
N HIS A 29 1.90 6.61 5.06
CA HIS A 29 1.33 5.98 6.24
C HIS A 29 0.85 7.07 7.20
N PHE A 30 -0.41 7.01 7.61
CA PHE A 30 -1.01 7.95 8.55
C PHE A 30 -1.53 7.22 9.78
N ARG A 31 -1.26 7.77 10.96
CA ARG A 31 -1.84 7.37 12.22
C ARG A 31 -2.98 8.30 12.58
N VAL A 32 -4.21 7.79 12.54
CA VAL A 32 -5.42 8.49 12.94
C VAL A 32 -5.73 8.14 14.39
N HIS A 33 -5.81 9.15 15.24
CA HIS A 33 -6.22 9.05 16.63
C HIS A 33 -7.71 9.35 16.73
N LEU A 34 -8.43 8.49 17.42
CA LEU A 34 -9.85 8.62 17.68
C LEU A 34 -10.10 9.21 19.07
N ALA A 35 -11.29 9.76 19.28
CA ALA A 35 -11.72 10.32 20.56
C ALA A 35 -11.84 9.27 21.68
N ASP A 36 -12.10 8.03 21.30
CA ASP A 36 -12.09 6.85 22.17
C ASP A 36 -10.67 6.50 22.70
N GLY A 37 -9.62 7.15 22.17
CA GLY A 37 -8.23 6.92 22.55
C GLY A 37 -7.53 5.85 21.71
N THR A 38 -8.28 5.13 20.88
CA THR A 38 -7.77 4.18 19.88
C THR A 38 -6.98 4.89 18.77
N LYS A 39 -6.00 4.18 18.20
CA LYS A 39 -5.13 4.68 17.14
C LYS A 39 -5.15 3.71 15.96
N HIS A 40 -5.36 4.22 14.75
CA HIS A 40 -5.42 3.44 13.52
C HIS A 40 -4.36 3.89 12.52
N ASP A 41 -3.54 2.95 12.10
CA ASP A 41 -2.54 3.16 11.06
C ASP A 41 -3.15 2.80 9.70
N VAL A 42 -3.15 3.75 8.77
CA VAL A 42 -3.78 3.63 7.44
C VAL A 42 -2.82 4.18 6.38
N SER A 43 -2.64 3.42 5.31
CA SER A 43 -1.90 3.87 4.13
C SER A 43 -2.86 4.62 3.19
N ALA A 44 -2.61 5.90 2.97
CA ALA A 44 -3.45 6.75 2.13
C ALA A 44 -2.59 7.70 1.27
N ALA A 45 -3.19 8.27 0.23
CA ALA A 45 -2.50 9.29 -0.57
C ALA A 45 -2.30 10.61 0.19
N CYS A 46 -3.22 10.94 1.11
CA CYS A 46 -3.18 12.16 1.92
C CYS A 46 -3.86 11.96 3.29
N ALA A 47 -3.67 12.94 4.19
CA ALA A 47 -4.24 12.89 5.53
C ALA A 47 -5.78 12.96 5.55
N ASP A 48 -6.39 13.67 4.59
CA ASP A 48 -7.85 13.74 4.44
C ASP A 48 -8.42 12.37 4.05
N ASP A 49 -7.78 11.70 3.09
CA ASP A 49 -8.18 10.36 2.65
C ASP A 49 -8.05 9.33 3.79
N ALA A 50 -6.96 9.38 4.57
CA ALA A 50 -6.80 8.57 5.77
C ALA A 50 -7.91 8.83 6.80
N SER A 51 -8.23 10.11 7.04
CA SER A 51 -9.27 10.50 8.00
C SER A 51 -10.65 10.07 7.52
N ARG A 52 -10.97 10.21 6.23
CA ARG A 52 -12.22 9.71 5.64
C ARG A 52 -12.32 8.19 5.70
N HIS A 53 -11.22 7.49 5.43
CA HIS A 53 -11.19 6.03 5.51
C HIS A 53 -11.51 5.54 6.93
N VAL A 54 -10.87 6.13 7.94
CA VAL A 54 -11.14 5.78 9.35
C VAL A 54 -12.52 6.27 9.78
N GLY A 55 -12.95 7.46 9.37
CA GLY A 55 -14.28 7.99 9.67
C GLY A 55 -15.43 7.16 9.07
N LYS A 56 -15.22 6.54 7.91
CA LYS A 56 -16.20 5.59 7.34
C LYS A 56 -16.28 4.28 8.14
N ARG A 57 -15.15 3.83 8.71
CA ARG A 57 -15.12 2.63 9.58
C ARG A 57 -15.68 2.91 10.98
N PHE A 58 -15.51 4.13 11.47
CA PHE A 58 -15.94 4.56 12.81
C PHE A 58 -16.76 5.85 12.70
N PRO A 59 -17.98 5.79 12.14
CA PRO A 59 -18.81 6.98 11.91
C PRO A 59 -19.23 7.67 13.21
N ASP A 60 -19.35 6.92 14.31
CA ASP A 60 -19.75 7.44 15.62
C ASP A 60 -18.59 8.03 16.43
N ILE A 61 -17.34 7.85 15.99
CA ILE A 61 -16.16 8.24 16.76
C ILE A 61 -15.45 9.41 16.07
N LYS A 62 -15.38 10.53 16.78
CA LYS A 62 -14.69 11.72 16.27
C LYS A 62 -13.19 11.47 16.15
N ILE A 63 -12.62 11.86 15.01
CA ILE A 63 -11.18 11.86 14.79
C ILE A 63 -10.58 13.07 15.53
N THR A 64 -9.63 12.81 16.43
CA THR A 64 -8.98 13.86 17.23
C THR A 64 -7.69 14.35 16.61
N LYS A 65 -6.93 13.47 15.96
CA LYS A 65 -5.63 13.83 15.38
C LYS A 65 -5.19 12.85 14.31
N THR A 66 -4.81 13.36 13.13
CA THR A 66 -4.18 12.54 12.10
C THR A 66 -2.72 12.96 11.96
N LYS A 67 -1.80 12.00 12.06
CA LYS A 67 -0.35 12.24 11.92
C LYS A 67 0.21 11.41 10.78
N LEU A 68 1.09 11.99 9.99
CA LEU A 68 1.90 11.24 9.04
C LEU A 68 2.96 10.43 9.81
N ILE A 69 2.98 9.12 9.61
CA ILE A 69 4.07 8.24 10.01
C ILE A 69 5.11 8.31 8.90
N ARG A 70 6.09 9.19 9.08
CA ARG A 70 7.38 8.97 8.41
C ARG A 70 8.06 7.88 9.21
N ASP A 71 8.46 6.81 8.55
CA ASP A 71 9.37 5.83 9.11
C ASP A 71 10.56 6.59 9.72
N ALA A 72 10.59 6.69 11.04
CA ALA A 72 11.74 7.20 11.79
C ALA A 72 12.63 5.98 12.11
N GLY A 73 13.03 5.29 11.05
CA GLY A 73 13.74 4.01 11.08
C GLY A 73 14.83 3.94 10.01
N ALA A 74 15.63 5.00 9.90
CA ALA A 74 16.93 4.94 9.24
C ALA A 74 17.90 5.92 9.94
N ALA A 75 18.35 5.55 11.14
CA ALA A 75 19.58 6.03 11.75
C ALA A 75 20.13 4.94 12.67
#